data_AF-A0A4Q7W0F8-F1
#
_entry.id   AF-A0A4Q7W0F8-F1
#
_cell.length_a   1.000
_cell.length_b   1.000
_cell.length_c   1.000
_cell.angle_alpha   90.00
_cell.angle_beta   90.00
_cell.angle_gamma   90.00
#
_symmetry.space_group_name_H-M   'P 1'
#
loop_
_entity.id
_entity.type
_entity.pdbx_description
1 polymer ?
#
loop_
_entity_poly.entity_id
_entity_poly.type
_entity_poly.pdbx_seq_one_letter_code
_entity_poly.pdbx_strand_id
1 'polypeptide(L)'
;MLTTTLHRSEHPSAAAALPATPAVPHDAPPRLDLYAPIHKALRLFMNDTLARVGRIDIDDAAECAATLAQVDGLLEFCARHLAHENEFMHPAIEARAGGAAARAAADHGEHLIAIAELAAEAHLLASTTGAAARSVLALRLYRHLALFVADNLQHMHIEETAHNQALWAHYRDDELAALHGALLASIGDAEMAQVLHWMLPALAPVERAEMLAGMQAQMPPEAFRGVLGIARDRLDDTAWAKLCRALKLPVAPGLCGA
;
A
#
# COMPACT_ATOMS: atom_id res chain seq x y z
N MET A 1 -23.30 -49.36 -44.57
CA MET A 1 -24.15 -48.40 -43.83
C MET A 1 -23.72 -48.42 -42.38
N LEU A 2 -23.11 -47.33 -41.89
CA LEU A 2 -23.05 -46.92 -40.49
C LEU A 2 -22.42 -45.52 -40.47
N THR A 3 -23.28 -44.52 -40.38
CA THR A 3 -22.95 -43.10 -40.35
C THR A 3 -22.74 -42.72 -38.89
N THR A 4 -21.54 -42.26 -38.53
CA THR A 4 -21.25 -41.75 -37.17
C THR A 4 -21.64 -40.27 -37.10
N THR A 5 -22.70 -39.99 -36.34
CA THR A 5 -23.19 -38.63 -36.05
C THR A 5 -22.36 -38.02 -34.91
N LEU A 6 -21.64 -36.94 -35.18
CA LEU A 6 -20.99 -36.11 -34.16
C LEU A 6 -22.06 -35.25 -33.46
N HIS A 7 -22.23 -35.45 -32.16
CA HIS A 7 -23.11 -34.61 -31.32
C HIS A 7 -22.33 -33.38 -30.86
N ARG A 8 -22.74 -32.21 -31.35
CA ARG A 8 -22.21 -30.90 -30.94
C ARG A 8 -23.00 -30.44 -29.71
N SER A 9 -22.38 -30.43 -28.54
CA SER A 9 -22.97 -29.83 -27.34
C SER A 9 -22.95 -28.31 -27.48
N GLU A 10 -24.12 -27.69 -27.62
CA GLU A 10 -24.29 -26.25 -27.51
C GLU A 10 -24.55 -25.87 -26.05
N HIS A 11 -23.58 -25.21 -25.42
CA HIS A 11 -23.81 -24.51 -24.16
C HIS A 11 -24.23 -23.06 -24.48
N PRO A 12 -25.42 -22.60 -24.06
CA PRO A 12 -25.78 -21.20 -24.20
C PRO A 12 -24.96 -20.35 -23.21
N SER A 13 -24.10 -19.49 -23.73
CA SER A 13 -23.45 -18.43 -22.97
C SER A 13 -24.47 -17.32 -22.72
N ALA A 14 -25.05 -17.30 -21.52
CA ALA A 14 -25.84 -16.18 -21.05
C ALA A 14 -24.87 -15.13 -20.45
N ALA A 15 -24.46 -14.16 -21.25
CA ALA A 15 -23.81 -12.95 -20.74
C ALA A 15 -24.85 -12.16 -19.93
N ALA A 16 -24.80 -12.29 -18.60
CA ALA A 16 -25.58 -11.43 -17.71
C ALA A 16 -25.01 -10.02 -17.79
N ALA A 17 -25.81 -9.07 -18.30
CA ALA A 17 -25.48 -7.66 -18.28
C ALA A 17 -25.40 -7.18 -16.81
N LEU A 18 -24.25 -6.65 -16.42
CA LEU A 18 -24.07 -6.02 -15.11
C LEU A 18 -25.03 -4.83 -14.97
N PRO A 19 -25.72 -4.67 -13.83
CA PRO A 19 -26.60 -3.53 -13.62
C PRO A 19 -25.78 -2.23 -13.62
N ALA A 20 -26.28 -1.21 -14.31
CA ALA A 20 -25.67 0.12 -14.32
C ALA A 20 -25.72 0.72 -12.91
N THR A 21 -24.56 1.14 -12.40
CA THR A 21 -24.43 1.87 -11.15
C THR A 21 -25.18 3.21 -11.26
N PRO A 22 -26.09 3.56 -10.33
CA PRO A 22 -26.74 4.85 -10.36
C PRO A 22 -25.69 5.95 -10.16
N ALA A 23 -25.71 6.96 -11.03
CA ALA A 23 -24.87 8.14 -10.88
C ALA A 23 -25.27 8.91 -9.61
N VAL A 24 -24.36 8.99 -8.64
CA VAL A 24 -24.52 9.79 -7.44
C VAL A 24 -24.13 11.24 -7.78
N PRO A 25 -24.90 12.26 -7.37
CA PRO A 25 -24.57 13.66 -7.64
C PRO A 25 -23.23 14.05 -7.00
N HIS A 26 -22.34 14.69 -7.76
CA HIS A 26 -20.93 14.97 -7.44
C HIS A 26 -20.66 16.40 -6.93
N ASP A 27 -21.62 17.05 -6.27
CA ASP A 27 -21.47 18.47 -5.88
C ASP A 27 -20.80 18.69 -4.50
N ALA A 28 -20.59 17.63 -3.71
CA ALA A 28 -19.79 17.70 -2.48
C ALA A 28 -18.37 17.18 -2.74
N PRO A 29 -17.31 17.81 -2.18
CA PRO A 29 -15.98 17.24 -2.23
C PRO A 29 -16.02 15.82 -1.65
N PRO A 30 -15.26 14.87 -2.23
CA PRO A 30 -15.22 13.52 -1.69
C PRO A 30 -14.78 13.59 -0.23
N ARG A 31 -15.45 12.79 0.62
CA ARG A 31 -15.13 12.73 2.05
C ARG A 31 -13.73 12.17 2.25
N LEU A 32 -13.09 12.54 3.35
CA LEU A 32 -11.73 12.09 3.65
C LEU A 32 -11.66 10.56 3.68
N ASP A 33 -10.86 10.00 2.78
CA ASP A 33 -10.53 8.58 2.72
C ASP A 33 -9.28 8.33 3.57
N LEU A 34 -9.44 7.59 4.67
CA LEU A 34 -8.39 7.36 5.66
C LEU A 34 -7.48 6.19 5.31
N TYR A 35 -7.85 5.37 4.31
CA TYR A 35 -7.15 4.13 3.96
C TYR A 35 -6.42 4.23 2.61
N ALA A 36 -7.06 4.81 1.59
CA ALA A 36 -6.56 4.70 0.21
C ALA A 36 -5.11 5.19 0.01
N PRO A 37 -4.63 6.32 0.58
CA PRO A 37 -3.25 6.74 0.40
C PRO A 37 -2.23 5.77 0.98
N ILE A 38 -2.42 5.32 2.23
CA ILE A 38 -1.50 4.40 2.89
C ILE A 38 -1.54 3.01 2.25
N HIS A 39 -2.72 2.56 1.82
CA HIS A 39 -2.87 1.29 1.13
C HIS A 39 -2.28 1.29 -0.28
N LYS A 40 -2.24 2.44 -0.98
CA LYS A 40 -1.45 2.58 -2.20
C LYS A 40 0.04 2.39 -1.94
N ALA A 41 0.56 2.94 -0.84
CA ALA A 41 1.96 2.74 -0.43
C ALA A 41 2.25 1.26 -0.13
N LEU A 42 1.40 0.59 0.66
CA LEU A 42 1.52 -0.84 0.97
C LEU A 42 1.50 -1.70 -0.28
N ARG A 43 0.55 -1.45 -1.19
CA ARG A 43 0.46 -2.19 -2.46
C ARG A 43 1.71 -2.03 -3.30
N LEU A 44 2.26 -0.82 -3.39
CA LEU A 44 3.51 -0.62 -4.13
C LEU A 44 4.67 -1.36 -3.46
N PHE A 45 4.84 -1.22 -2.14
CA PHE A 45 5.95 -1.83 -1.42
C PHE A 45 5.89 -3.36 -1.47
N MET A 46 4.73 -3.95 -1.23
CA MET A 46 4.52 -5.40 -1.32
C MET A 46 4.84 -5.94 -2.71
N ASN A 47 4.32 -5.30 -3.78
CA ASN A 47 4.55 -5.78 -5.14
C ASN A 47 6.01 -5.61 -5.59
N ASP A 48 6.66 -4.50 -5.22
CA ASP A 48 8.08 -4.29 -5.51
C ASP A 48 8.96 -5.34 -4.81
N THR A 49 8.72 -5.56 -3.51
CA THR A 49 9.45 -6.57 -2.72
C THR A 49 9.20 -7.98 -3.25
N LEU A 50 7.95 -8.34 -3.58
CA LEU A 50 7.62 -9.64 -4.17
C LEU A 50 8.36 -9.86 -5.50
N ALA A 51 8.36 -8.86 -6.38
CA ALA A 51 9.08 -8.92 -7.66
C ALA A 51 10.60 -9.01 -7.48
N ARG A 52 11.15 -8.39 -6.43
CA ARG A 52 12.57 -8.44 -6.08
C ARG A 52 12.97 -9.82 -5.55
N VAL A 53 12.22 -10.35 -4.59
CA VAL A 53 12.43 -11.71 -4.05
C VAL A 53 12.29 -12.77 -5.14
N GLY A 54 11.33 -12.61 -6.06
CA GLY A 54 11.11 -13.55 -7.16
C GLY A 54 12.25 -13.65 -8.18
N ARG A 55 13.18 -12.68 -8.19
CA ARG A 55 14.33 -12.64 -9.10
C ARG A 55 15.68 -12.61 -8.38
N ILE A 56 15.69 -12.86 -7.06
CA ILE A 56 16.87 -12.75 -6.22
C ILE A 56 18.02 -13.63 -6.74
N ASP A 57 19.19 -13.03 -6.99
CA ASP A 57 20.42 -13.78 -7.15
C ASP A 57 20.98 -14.13 -5.76
N ILE A 58 20.87 -15.41 -5.39
CA ILE A 58 21.35 -15.91 -4.09
C ILE A 58 22.87 -16.09 -4.03
N ASP A 59 23.55 -16.08 -5.18
CA ASP A 59 25.01 -16.21 -5.29
C ASP A 59 25.70 -14.83 -5.27
N ASP A 60 24.96 -13.76 -5.58
CA ASP A 60 25.36 -12.38 -5.26
C ASP A 60 25.00 -12.03 -3.81
N ALA A 61 26.02 -12.03 -2.94
CA ALA A 61 25.85 -11.74 -1.53
C ALA A 61 25.31 -10.32 -1.25
N ALA A 62 25.67 -9.32 -2.06
CA ALA A 62 25.23 -7.94 -1.86
C ALA A 62 23.78 -7.76 -2.31
N GLU A 63 23.40 -8.33 -3.46
CA GLU A 63 22.01 -8.33 -3.92
C GLU A 63 21.10 -9.09 -2.94
N CYS A 64 21.54 -10.27 -2.51
CA CYS A 64 20.78 -11.08 -1.55
C CYS A 64 20.56 -10.31 -0.23
N ALA A 65 21.61 -9.70 0.33
CA ALA A 65 21.51 -8.92 1.55
C ALA A 65 20.56 -7.71 1.40
N ALA A 66 20.67 -6.98 0.29
CA ALA A 66 19.79 -5.84 0.02
C ALA A 66 18.32 -6.26 -0.15
N THR A 67 18.07 -7.43 -0.76
CA THR A 67 16.71 -7.96 -0.94
C THR A 67 16.10 -8.40 0.39
N LEU A 68 16.87 -9.05 1.25
CA LEU A 68 16.40 -9.44 2.58
C LEU A 68 16.15 -8.22 3.48
N ALA A 69 17.02 -7.21 3.43
CA ALA A 69 16.77 -5.94 4.14
C ALA A 69 15.48 -5.25 3.67
N GLN A 70 15.13 -5.34 2.38
CA GLN A 70 13.87 -4.83 1.88
C GLN A 70 12.66 -5.64 2.37
N VAL A 71 12.80 -6.97 2.52
CA VAL A 71 11.78 -7.81 3.17
C VAL A 71 11.58 -7.37 4.61
N ASP A 72 12.65 -7.21 5.39
CA ASP A 72 12.56 -6.77 6.78
C ASP A 72 11.85 -5.41 6.90
N GLY A 73 12.23 -4.45 6.05
CA GLY A 73 11.58 -3.14 6.00
C GLY A 73 10.09 -3.21 5.62
N LEU A 74 9.69 -4.13 4.74
CA LEU A 74 8.28 -4.35 4.41
C LEU A 74 7.51 -4.92 5.60
N LEU A 75 8.09 -5.92 6.27
CA LEU A 75 7.46 -6.60 7.40
C LEU A 75 7.27 -5.65 8.59
N GLU A 76 8.26 -4.81 8.89
CA GLU A 76 8.15 -3.75 9.89
C GLU A 76 7.06 -2.73 9.51
N PHE A 77 7.04 -2.31 8.24
CA PHE A 77 6.06 -1.36 7.72
C PHE A 77 4.62 -1.89 7.85
N CYS A 78 4.38 -3.15 7.48
CA CYS A 78 3.09 -3.82 7.67
C CYS A 78 2.73 -3.91 9.17
N ALA A 79 3.65 -4.34 10.03
CA ALA A 79 3.36 -4.46 11.46
C ALA A 79 2.99 -3.11 12.11
N ARG A 80 3.67 -2.03 11.73
CA ARG A 80 3.37 -0.67 12.18
C ARG A 80 2.01 -0.19 11.69
N HIS A 81 1.68 -0.45 10.43
CA HIS A 81 0.37 -0.12 9.87
C HIS A 81 -0.78 -0.77 10.65
N LEU A 82 -0.69 -2.08 10.91
CA LEU A 82 -1.70 -2.80 11.73
C LEU A 82 -1.80 -2.21 13.14
N ALA A 83 -0.68 -1.78 13.73
CA ALA A 83 -0.67 -1.16 15.06
C ALA A 83 -1.47 0.16 15.06
N HIS A 84 -1.28 1.02 14.05
CA HIS A 84 -2.04 2.26 13.92
C HIS A 84 -3.53 2.00 13.74
N GLU A 85 -3.92 1.00 12.96
CA GLU A 85 -5.32 0.67 12.80
C GLU A 85 -5.96 0.12 14.06
N ASN A 86 -5.24 -0.75 14.77
CA ASN A 86 -5.69 -1.28 16.05
C ASN A 86 -5.83 -0.18 17.12
N GLU A 87 -5.00 0.86 17.08
CA GLU A 87 -5.02 1.96 18.05
C GLU A 87 -6.03 3.04 17.70
N PHE A 88 -6.19 3.40 16.43
CA PHE A 88 -7.00 4.54 15.99
C PHE A 88 -8.26 4.15 15.24
N MET A 89 -8.15 3.24 14.26
CA MET A 89 -9.21 2.99 13.29
C MET A 89 -10.27 2.04 13.84
N HIS A 90 -9.87 0.86 14.32
CA HIS A 90 -10.78 -0.13 14.89
C HIS A 90 -11.57 0.43 16.08
N PRO A 91 -10.96 1.12 17.06
CA PRO A 91 -11.72 1.71 18.16
C PRO A 91 -12.73 2.77 17.69
N ALA A 92 -12.37 3.60 16.71
CA ALA A 92 -13.27 4.60 16.14
C ALA A 92 -14.48 3.95 15.45
N ILE A 93 -14.24 2.87 14.69
CA ILE A 93 -15.30 2.12 14.01
C ILE A 93 -16.22 1.45 15.05
N GLU A 94 -15.66 0.68 15.97
CA GLU A 94 -16.41 -0.07 16.99
C GLU A 94 -17.25 0.85 17.90
N ALA A 95 -16.76 2.07 18.19
CA ALA A 95 -17.48 3.04 19.00
C ALA A 95 -18.82 3.50 18.39
N ARG A 96 -18.98 3.43 17.06
CA ARG A 96 -20.22 3.87 16.36
C ARG A 96 -20.90 2.77 15.54
N ALA A 97 -20.20 1.68 15.25
CA ALA A 97 -20.66 0.52 14.51
C ALA A 97 -20.09 -0.77 15.13
N GLY A 98 -20.64 -1.18 16.29
CA GLY A 98 -20.16 -2.34 17.04
C GLY A 98 -20.15 -3.64 16.21
N GLY A 99 -19.02 -4.34 16.26
CA GLY A 99 -18.73 -5.56 15.51
C GLY A 99 -18.22 -5.35 14.09
N ALA A 100 -18.20 -4.11 13.57
CA ALA A 100 -17.83 -3.84 12.18
C ALA A 100 -16.34 -4.06 11.89
N ALA A 101 -15.45 -3.94 12.89
CA ALA A 101 -14.02 -4.17 12.75
C ALA A 101 -13.58 -5.57 13.24
N ALA A 102 -14.51 -6.38 13.76
CA ALA A 102 -14.16 -7.67 14.39
C ALA A 102 -13.43 -8.64 13.46
N ARG A 103 -13.80 -8.67 12.17
CA ARG A 103 -13.11 -9.49 11.16
C ARG A 103 -11.69 -8.98 10.93
N ALA A 104 -11.52 -7.70 10.63
CA ALA A 104 -10.21 -7.12 10.38
C ALA A 104 -9.28 -7.28 11.59
N ALA A 105 -9.80 -7.14 12.82
CA ALA A 105 -9.03 -7.40 14.03
C ALA A 105 -8.53 -8.86 14.15
N ALA A 106 -9.32 -9.84 13.68
CA ALA A 106 -8.88 -11.24 13.61
C ALA A 106 -7.81 -11.43 12.52
N ASP A 107 -8.04 -10.87 11.33
CA ASP A 107 -7.08 -10.89 10.22
C ASP A 107 -5.73 -10.27 10.65
N HIS A 108 -5.72 -9.19 11.45
CA HIS A 108 -4.49 -8.58 11.99
C HIS A 108 -3.68 -9.56 12.84
N GLY A 109 -4.34 -10.40 13.64
CA GLY A 109 -3.67 -11.44 14.43
C GLY A 109 -2.97 -12.47 13.54
N GLU A 110 -3.63 -12.91 12.47
CA GLU A 110 -3.06 -13.84 11.49
C GLU A 110 -1.91 -13.20 10.70
N HIS A 111 -2.07 -11.94 10.28
CA HIS A 111 -1.01 -11.19 9.61
C HIS A 111 0.24 -11.02 10.48
N LEU A 112 0.09 -10.74 11.78
CA LEU A 112 1.23 -10.63 12.70
C LEU A 112 2.00 -11.96 12.85
N ILE A 113 1.29 -13.10 12.80
CA ILE A 113 1.92 -14.42 12.78
C ILE A 113 2.71 -14.60 11.48
N ALA A 114 2.08 -14.35 10.32
CA ALA A 114 2.74 -14.46 9.02
C ALA A 114 3.97 -13.55 8.90
N ILE A 115 3.90 -12.33 9.46
CA ILE A 115 5.04 -11.40 9.54
C ILE A 115 6.21 -12.04 10.29
N ALA A 116 5.97 -12.62 11.46
CA ALA A 116 7.01 -13.26 12.25
C ALA A 116 7.62 -14.49 11.54
N GLU A 117 6.78 -15.29 10.86
CA GLU A 117 7.23 -16.45 10.09
C GLU A 117 8.08 -16.05 8.88
N LEU A 118 7.67 -15.03 8.12
CA LEU A 118 8.44 -14.50 6.99
C LEU A 118 9.79 -13.93 7.43
N ALA A 119 9.83 -13.20 8.55
CA ALA A 119 11.08 -12.70 9.13
C ALA A 119 12.02 -13.86 9.50
N ALA A 120 11.49 -14.94 10.10
CA ALA A 120 12.28 -16.12 10.40
C ALA A 120 12.81 -16.82 9.15
N GLU A 121 12.02 -16.90 8.07
CA GLU A 121 12.45 -17.45 6.78
C GLU A 121 13.55 -16.60 6.12
N ALA A 122 13.42 -15.28 6.16
CA ALA A 122 14.42 -14.34 5.65
C ALA A 122 15.76 -14.49 6.40
N HIS A 123 15.72 -14.52 7.74
CA HIS A 123 16.92 -14.74 8.57
C HIS A 123 17.55 -16.12 8.36
N LEU A 124 16.73 -17.16 8.16
CA LEU A 124 17.23 -18.49 7.84
C LEU A 124 17.96 -18.51 6.50
N LEU A 125 17.40 -17.86 5.47
CA LEU A 125 18.07 -17.72 4.18
C LEU A 125 19.39 -16.93 4.30
N ALA A 126 19.41 -15.85 5.08
CA ALA A 126 20.63 -15.05 5.29
C ALA A 126 21.76 -15.85 5.94
N SER A 127 21.43 -16.71 6.91
CA SER A 127 22.42 -17.48 7.69
C SER A 127 22.81 -18.83 7.06
N THR A 128 22.02 -19.34 6.10
CA THR A 128 22.26 -20.64 5.47
C THR A 128 23.39 -20.57 4.45
N THR A 129 24.30 -21.55 4.55
CA THR A 129 25.39 -21.77 3.58
C THR A 129 25.04 -22.91 2.62
N GLY A 130 25.68 -22.90 1.44
CA GLY A 130 25.49 -23.91 0.40
C GLY A 130 24.36 -23.57 -0.57
N ALA A 131 24.69 -23.52 -1.86
CA ALA A 131 23.79 -23.04 -2.92
C ALA A 131 22.45 -23.80 -2.96
N ALA A 132 22.48 -25.14 -2.91
CA ALA A 132 21.27 -25.95 -3.01
C ALA A 132 20.25 -25.68 -1.88
N ALA A 133 20.72 -25.52 -0.63
CA ALA A 133 19.86 -25.23 0.51
C ALA A 133 19.29 -23.80 0.42
N ARG A 134 20.13 -22.83 0.04
CA ARG A 134 19.73 -21.44 -0.18
C ARG A 134 18.66 -21.32 -1.28
N SER A 135 18.79 -22.05 -2.40
CA SER A 135 17.78 -22.02 -3.47
C SER A 135 16.41 -22.49 -3.00
N VAL A 136 16.35 -23.53 -2.16
CA VAL A 136 15.08 -24.04 -1.60
C VAL A 136 14.45 -23.00 -0.66
N LEU A 137 15.26 -22.36 0.19
CA LEU A 137 14.79 -21.33 1.12
C LEU A 137 14.32 -20.06 0.40
N ALA A 138 15.03 -19.62 -0.64
CA ALA A 138 14.61 -18.47 -1.44
C ALA A 138 13.28 -18.72 -2.14
N LEU A 139 13.07 -19.91 -2.72
CA LEU A 139 11.79 -20.28 -3.33
C LEU A 139 10.65 -20.37 -2.29
N ARG A 140 10.94 -20.85 -1.07
CA ARG A 140 9.97 -20.89 0.03
C ARG A 140 9.56 -19.47 0.42
N LEU A 141 10.52 -18.60 0.69
CA LEU A 141 10.27 -17.19 1.06
C LEU A 141 9.45 -16.48 -0.01
N TYR A 142 9.79 -16.66 -1.29
CA TYR A 142 9.02 -16.10 -2.41
C TYR A 142 7.55 -16.54 -2.39
N ARG A 143 7.30 -17.84 -2.22
CA ARG A 143 5.93 -18.39 -2.23
C ARG A 143 5.13 -17.96 -1.01
N HIS A 144 5.75 -17.94 0.17
CA HIS A 144 5.09 -17.48 1.38
C HIS A 144 4.77 -15.98 1.28
N LEU A 145 5.72 -15.16 0.82
CA LEU A 145 5.49 -13.73 0.60
C LEU A 145 4.35 -13.50 -0.40
N ALA A 146 4.25 -14.30 -1.48
CA ALA A 146 3.17 -14.18 -2.45
C ALA A 146 1.77 -14.40 -1.84
N LEU A 147 1.63 -15.36 -0.92
CA LEU A 147 0.38 -15.59 -0.18
C LEU A 147 0.09 -14.45 0.78
N PHE A 148 1.10 -14.00 1.53
CA PHE A 148 0.97 -12.84 2.41
C PHE A 148 0.50 -11.58 1.66
N VAL A 149 1.04 -11.31 0.46
CA VAL A 149 0.56 -10.20 -0.39
C VAL A 149 -0.90 -10.42 -0.80
N ALA A 150 -1.29 -11.63 -1.18
CA ALA A 150 -2.67 -11.92 -1.57
C ALA A 150 -3.66 -11.67 -0.41
N ASP A 151 -3.32 -12.10 0.79
CA ASP A 151 -4.14 -11.92 1.98
C ASP A 151 -4.27 -10.42 2.35
N ASN A 152 -3.16 -9.67 2.32
CA ASN A 152 -3.19 -8.23 2.55
C ASN A 152 -4.05 -7.48 1.53
N LEU A 153 -4.03 -7.90 0.25
CA LEU A 153 -4.88 -7.28 -0.77
C LEU A 153 -6.38 -7.50 -0.51
N GLN A 154 -6.76 -8.68 -0.02
CA GLN A 154 -8.15 -8.97 0.36
C GLN A 154 -8.56 -8.21 1.62
N HIS A 155 -7.66 -8.16 2.59
CA HIS A 155 -7.86 -7.44 3.84
C HIS A 155 -8.08 -5.94 3.61
N MET A 156 -7.13 -5.27 2.94
CA MET A 156 -7.23 -3.84 2.62
C MET A 156 -8.48 -3.50 1.78
N HIS A 157 -8.98 -4.44 0.98
CA HIS A 157 -10.23 -4.22 0.25
C HIS A 157 -11.44 -4.06 1.17
N ILE A 158 -11.51 -4.84 2.26
CA ILE A 158 -12.59 -4.72 3.25
C ILE A 158 -12.50 -3.36 3.96
N GLU A 159 -11.30 -2.91 4.31
CA GLU A 159 -11.10 -1.64 4.99
C GLU A 159 -11.48 -0.45 4.11
N GLU A 160 -10.97 -0.43 2.87
CA GLU A 160 -11.27 0.64 1.91
C GLU A 160 -12.74 0.73 1.53
N THR A 161 -13.48 -0.38 1.64
CA THR A 161 -14.91 -0.42 1.29
C THR A 161 -15.80 -0.33 2.52
N ALA A 162 -15.81 -1.37 3.36
CA ALA A 162 -16.71 -1.48 4.50
C ALA A 162 -16.32 -0.54 5.65
N HIS A 163 -15.04 -0.43 6.00
CA HIS A 163 -14.63 0.43 7.12
C HIS A 163 -14.76 1.92 6.76
N ASN A 164 -14.28 2.34 5.59
CA ASN A 164 -14.51 3.70 5.10
C ASN A 164 -16.00 4.04 5.05
N GLN A 165 -16.85 3.12 4.58
CA GLN A 165 -18.29 3.33 4.57
C GLN A 165 -18.86 3.49 5.98
N ALA A 166 -18.42 2.69 6.96
CA ALA A 166 -18.84 2.84 8.36
C ALA A 166 -18.39 4.19 8.95
N LEU A 167 -17.14 4.59 8.70
CA LEU A 167 -16.60 5.88 9.13
C LEU A 167 -17.40 7.03 8.54
N TRP A 168 -17.67 7.02 7.23
CA TRP A 168 -18.50 8.03 6.59
C TRP A 168 -19.95 8.00 7.10
N ALA A 169 -20.55 6.83 7.31
CA ALA A 169 -21.93 6.77 7.80
C ALA A 169 -22.11 7.40 9.20
N HIS A 170 -21.06 7.37 10.03
CA HIS A 170 -21.17 7.69 11.45
C HIS A 170 -20.37 8.90 11.93
N TYR A 171 -19.37 9.37 11.20
CA TYR A 171 -18.56 10.53 11.57
C TYR A 171 -18.86 11.73 10.68
N ARG A 172 -18.73 12.95 11.23
CA ARG A 172 -18.69 14.19 10.45
C ARG A 172 -17.28 14.43 9.90
N ASP A 173 -17.15 15.31 8.91
CA ASP A 173 -15.85 15.59 8.27
C ASP A 173 -14.82 16.20 9.23
N ASP A 174 -15.25 17.03 10.18
CA ASP A 174 -14.37 17.57 11.23
C ASP A 174 -13.87 16.49 12.19
N GLU A 175 -14.71 15.49 12.48
CA GLU A 175 -14.32 14.35 13.33
C GLU A 175 -13.36 13.40 12.60
N LEU A 176 -13.56 13.16 11.29
CA LEU A 176 -12.63 12.38 10.46
C LEU A 176 -11.27 13.08 10.36
N ALA A 177 -11.27 14.40 10.15
CA ALA A 177 -10.04 15.19 10.13
C ALA A 177 -9.31 15.16 11.49
N ALA A 178 -10.06 15.23 12.60
CA ALA A 178 -9.48 15.12 13.94
C ALA A 178 -8.88 13.74 14.22
N LEU A 179 -9.58 12.65 13.81
CA LEU A 179 -9.06 11.28 13.91
C LEU A 179 -7.76 11.12 13.10
N HIS A 180 -7.76 11.58 11.85
CA HIS A 180 -6.57 11.54 10.99
C HIS A 180 -5.41 12.35 11.59
N GLY A 181 -5.69 13.55 12.10
CA GLY A 181 -4.69 14.39 12.75
C GLY A 181 -4.08 13.73 13.99
N ALA A 182 -4.88 13.05 14.80
CA ALA A 182 -4.40 12.30 15.96
C ALA A 182 -3.50 11.11 15.54
N LEU A 183 -3.88 10.39 14.49
CA LEU A 183 -3.06 9.32 13.91
C LEU A 183 -1.74 9.89 13.37
N LEU A 184 -1.77 10.94 12.55
CA LEU A 184 -0.55 11.54 12.00
C LEU A 184 0.40 12.05 13.11
N ALA A 185 -0.14 12.56 14.21
CA ALA A 185 0.66 13.03 15.34
C ALA A 185 1.34 11.89 16.13
N SER A 186 0.90 10.64 15.99
CA SER A 186 1.54 9.47 16.62
C SER A 186 2.70 8.90 15.80
N ILE A 187 2.81 9.28 14.52
CA ILE A 187 3.83 8.77 13.61
C ILE A 187 5.13 9.58 13.80
N GLY A 188 6.22 8.88 14.12
CA GLY A 188 7.54 9.50 14.24
C GLY A 188 8.17 9.84 12.88
N ASP A 189 9.13 10.77 12.88
CA ASP A 189 9.74 11.30 11.65
C ASP A 189 10.34 10.23 10.73
N ALA A 190 11.03 9.23 11.30
CA ALA A 190 11.65 8.15 10.53
C ALA A 190 10.61 7.26 9.84
N GLU A 191 9.52 6.95 10.53
CA GLU A 191 8.40 6.18 9.99
C GLU A 191 7.66 6.98 8.91
N MET A 192 7.40 8.27 9.15
CA MET A 192 6.77 9.15 8.17
C MET A 192 7.61 9.25 6.88
N ALA A 193 8.94 9.36 7.00
CA ALA A 193 9.82 9.34 5.84
C ALA A 193 9.71 8.03 5.04
N GLN A 194 9.61 6.89 5.73
CA GLN A 194 9.42 5.58 5.11
C GLN A 194 8.05 5.44 4.43
N VAL A 195 6.98 5.99 5.04
CA VAL A 195 5.64 6.07 4.43
C VAL A 195 5.71 6.89 3.15
N LEU A 196 6.28 8.09 3.20
CA LEU A 196 6.38 8.98 2.03
C LEU A 196 7.22 8.37 0.91
N HIS A 197 8.29 7.63 1.23
CA HIS A 197 9.13 6.92 0.25
C HIS A 197 8.31 5.99 -0.67
N TRP A 198 7.29 5.31 -0.13
CA TRP A 198 6.44 4.40 -0.91
C TRP A 198 5.14 5.06 -1.38
N MET A 199 4.57 5.95 -0.59
CA MET A 199 3.30 6.60 -0.89
C MET A 199 3.42 7.55 -2.09
N LEU A 200 4.47 8.38 -2.13
CA LEU A 200 4.61 9.40 -3.17
C LEU A 200 4.58 8.80 -4.59
N PRO A 201 5.41 7.81 -4.94
CA PRO A 201 5.32 7.20 -6.27
C PRO A 201 4.01 6.44 -6.51
N ALA A 202 3.35 5.92 -5.46
CA ALA A 202 2.10 5.17 -5.58
C ALA A 202 0.85 6.03 -5.85
N LEU A 203 0.84 7.28 -5.39
CA LEU A 203 -0.27 8.20 -5.62
C LEU A 203 -0.36 8.63 -7.09
N ALA A 204 -1.59 8.82 -7.59
CA ALA A 204 -1.82 9.43 -8.88
C ALA A 204 -1.30 10.89 -8.88
N PRO A 205 -0.97 11.48 -10.04
CA PRO A 205 -0.38 12.81 -10.10
C PRO A 205 -1.20 13.91 -9.38
N VAL A 206 -2.53 13.84 -9.45
CA VAL A 206 -3.43 14.80 -8.79
C VAL A 206 -3.42 14.60 -7.28
N GLU A 207 -3.62 13.37 -6.81
CA GLU A 207 -3.60 13.03 -5.38
C GLU A 207 -2.28 13.44 -4.71
N ARG A 208 -1.16 13.15 -5.38
CA ARG A 208 0.17 13.54 -4.91
C ARG A 208 0.31 15.05 -4.79
N ALA A 209 -0.15 15.79 -5.80
CA ALA A 209 -0.07 17.25 -5.81
C ALA A 209 -0.93 17.88 -4.70
N GLU A 210 -2.15 17.36 -4.50
CA GLU A 210 -3.05 17.80 -3.43
C GLU A 210 -2.43 17.56 -2.05
N MET A 211 -1.91 16.36 -1.80
CA MET A 211 -1.24 16.02 -0.54
C MET A 211 -0.05 16.95 -0.28
N LEU A 212 0.83 17.16 -1.28
CA LEU A 212 2.03 17.98 -1.10
C LEU A 212 1.70 19.48 -1.00
N ALA A 213 0.63 19.96 -1.65
CA ALA A 213 0.17 21.33 -1.47
C ALA A 213 -0.34 21.56 -0.03
N GLY A 214 -1.06 20.59 0.54
CA GLY A 214 -1.47 20.62 1.95
C GLY A 214 -0.28 20.67 2.90
N MET A 215 0.72 19.82 2.68
CA MET A 215 1.99 19.82 3.43
C MET A 215 2.72 21.15 3.30
N GLN A 216 2.84 21.70 2.08
CA GLN A 216 3.50 22.99 1.83
C GLN A 216 2.84 24.14 2.60
N ALA A 217 1.52 24.11 2.75
CA ALA A 217 0.77 25.15 3.43
C ALA A 217 0.90 25.09 4.96
N GLN A 218 1.19 23.92 5.54
CA GLN A 218 1.13 23.69 6.99
C GLN A 218 2.49 23.42 7.62
N MET A 219 3.46 22.93 6.86
CA MET A 219 4.77 22.51 7.38
C MET A 219 5.81 23.64 7.34
N PRO A 220 6.81 23.62 8.24
CA PRO A 220 7.98 24.48 8.12
C PRO A 220 8.71 24.27 6.78
N PRO A 221 9.30 25.32 6.17
CA PRO A 221 9.97 25.21 4.87
C PRO A 221 11.11 24.18 4.80
N GLU A 222 11.85 23.98 5.89
CA GLU A 222 12.90 22.96 6.00
C GLU A 222 12.33 21.54 5.92
N ALA A 223 11.26 21.28 6.67
CA ALA A 223 10.60 19.98 6.69
C ALA A 223 9.99 19.65 5.32
N PHE A 224 9.33 20.64 4.68
CA PHE A 224 8.80 20.48 3.34
C PHE A 224 9.90 20.22 2.29
N ARG A 225 11.08 20.85 2.43
CA ARG A 225 12.25 20.54 1.59
C ARG A 225 12.72 19.09 1.75
N GLY A 226 12.68 18.53 2.95
CA GLY A 226 12.93 17.11 3.18
C GLY A 226 11.97 16.22 2.39
N VAL A 227 10.66 16.52 2.43
CA VAL A 227 9.63 15.80 1.66
C VAL A 227 9.88 15.89 0.14
N LEU A 228 10.25 17.08 -0.37
CA LEU A 228 10.61 17.25 -1.77
C LEU A 228 11.85 16.45 -2.18
N GLY A 229 12.82 16.28 -1.27
CA GLY A 229 13.96 15.39 -1.47
C GLY A 229 13.53 13.95 -1.71
N ILE A 230 12.66 13.41 -0.84
CA ILE A 230 12.10 12.06 -1.00
C ILE A 230 11.33 11.96 -2.33
N ALA A 231 10.49 12.94 -2.64
CA ALA A 231 9.75 12.96 -3.91
C ALA A 231 10.70 12.95 -5.11
N ARG A 232 11.80 13.70 -5.07
CA ARG A 232 12.76 13.72 -6.18
C ARG A 232 13.48 12.39 -6.35
N ASP A 233 13.84 11.73 -5.25
CA ASP A 233 14.52 10.43 -5.29
C ASP A 233 13.62 9.30 -5.77
N ARG A 234 12.29 9.44 -5.58
CA ARG A 234 11.30 8.39 -5.87
C ARG A 234 10.56 8.53 -7.18
N LEU A 235 10.49 9.73 -7.73
CA LEU A 235 9.75 10.01 -8.96
C LEU A 235 10.69 10.05 -10.16
N ASP A 236 10.24 9.48 -11.28
CA ASP A 236 10.88 9.74 -12.57
C ASP A 236 10.76 11.22 -12.97
N ASP A 237 11.53 11.63 -13.98
CA ASP A 237 11.57 13.04 -14.43
C ASP A 237 10.21 13.56 -14.90
N THR A 238 9.36 12.70 -15.48
CA THR A 238 8.04 13.09 -15.96
C THR A 238 7.08 13.34 -14.79
N ALA A 239 7.06 12.44 -13.81
CA ALA A 239 6.27 12.53 -12.60
C ALA A 239 6.72 13.71 -11.72
N TRP A 240 8.04 13.93 -11.61
CA TRP A 240 8.63 15.08 -10.93
C TRP A 240 8.21 16.40 -11.58
N ALA A 241 8.34 16.53 -12.90
CA ALA A 241 7.97 17.76 -13.60
C ALA A 241 6.47 18.08 -13.49
N LYS A 242 5.60 17.05 -13.48
CA LYS A 242 4.16 17.22 -13.20
C LYS A 242 3.93 17.78 -11.79
N LEU A 243 4.60 17.22 -10.79
CA LEU A 243 4.50 17.67 -9.40
C LEU A 243 4.97 19.12 -9.23
N CYS A 244 6.15 19.47 -9.75
CA CYS A 244 6.67 20.83 -9.68
C CYS A 244 5.71 21.86 -10.28
N ARG A 245 5.15 21.58 -11.47
CA ARG A 245 4.16 22.46 -12.10
C ARG A 245 2.92 22.66 -11.23
N ALA A 246 2.41 21.59 -10.63
CA ALA A 246 1.24 21.66 -9.76
C ALA A 246 1.50 22.49 -8.49
N LEU A 247 2.71 22.38 -7.92
CA LEU A 247 3.14 23.13 -6.73
C LEU A 247 3.70 24.53 -7.05
N LYS A 248 3.72 24.94 -8.32
CA LYS A 248 4.34 26.20 -8.78
C LYS A 248 5.82 26.32 -8.38
N LEU A 249 6.51 25.18 -8.36
CA LEU A 249 7.94 25.08 -8.10
C LEU A 249 8.73 25.01 -9.41
N PRO A 250 9.98 25.49 -9.43
CA PRO A 250 10.85 25.28 -10.57
C PRO A 250 11.14 23.77 -10.75
N VAL A 251 11.08 23.28 -11.98
CA VAL A 251 11.33 21.85 -12.30
C VAL A 251 12.82 21.47 -12.08
N ALA A 252 13.71 22.47 -12.08
CA ALA A 252 15.13 22.39 -11.69
C ALA A 252 15.59 23.72 -11.07
N PRO A 253 16.58 23.76 -10.17
CA PRO A 253 17.30 25.00 -9.90
C PRO A 253 18.08 25.39 -11.17
N GLY A 254 17.63 26.45 -11.85
CA GLY A 254 18.43 27.13 -12.88
C GLY A 254 18.54 26.42 -14.23
N LEU A 255 17.42 26.23 -14.93
CA LEU A 255 17.39 26.24 -16.41
C LEU A 255 16.19 27.07 -16.89
N CYS A 256 16.21 28.36 -16.55
CA CYS A 256 15.74 29.37 -17.50
C CYS A 256 16.94 29.62 -18.41
N GLY A 257 16.92 29.06 -19.62
CA GLY A 257 17.97 29.23 -20.61
C GLY A 257 17.33 29.51 -21.98
N ALA A 258 17.40 30.80 -22.34
CA ALA A 258 17.02 31.46 -23.60
C ALA A 258 15.52 31.61 -23.90
#